data_AF-A0A7J4DEE6-F1
#
_entry.id   AF-A0A7J4DEE6-F1
#
_cell.length_a   1.000
_cell.length_b   1.000
_cell.length_c   1.000
_cell.angle_alpha   90.00
_cell.angle_beta   90.00
_cell.angle_gamma   90.00
#
_symmetry.space_group_name_H-M   'P 1'
#
loop_
_entity.id
_entity.type
_entity.pdbx_description
1 polymer ?
#
loop_
_entity_poly.entity_id
_entity_poly.type
_entity_poly.pdbx_seq_one_letter_code
_entity_poly.pdbx_strand_id
1 'polypeptide(L)'
;MVKTKIIEESDEKIRILLTDTDRAFVNSIRRSLISDTPKMAIDTVRFEMATIEMDDEVWETNGPLPDEMIAQRLAMLPIPTRHDEFYFQDSCPNCSELV
;
A
#
# COMPACT_ATOMS: atom_id res chain seq x y z
N MET A 1 -7.79 25.81 22.93
CA MET A 1 -6.68 24.83 22.90
C MET A 1 -7.33 23.46 22.93
N VAL A 2 -7.09 22.62 21.93
CA VAL A 2 -7.79 21.32 21.81
C VAL A 2 -7.39 20.43 23.00
N LYS A 3 -8.38 19.84 23.68
CA LYS A 3 -8.14 18.86 24.74
C LYS A 3 -8.29 17.46 24.17
N THR A 4 -7.34 16.60 24.48
CA THR A 4 -7.28 15.23 23.97
C THR A 4 -7.31 14.24 25.12
N LYS A 5 -8.20 13.25 25.07
CA LYS A 5 -8.26 12.14 26.02
C LYS A 5 -8.22 10.81 25.27
N ILE A 6 -7.25 9.95 25.59
CA ILE A 6 -7.19 8.59 25.07
C ILE A 6 -8.17 7.73 25.87
N ILE A 7 -9.04 7.00 25.18
CA ILE A 7 -10.03 6.08 25.77
C ILE A 7 -9.49 4.65 25.71
N GLU A 8 -8.87 4.27 24.60
CA GLU A 8 -8.38 2.93 24.32
C GLU A 8 -7.19 3.03 23.35
N GLU A 9 -6.19 2.20 23.57
CA GLU A 9 -5.00 2.09 22.72
C GLU A 9 -4.57 0.61 22.66
N SER A 10 -4.47 0.09 21.43
CA SER A 10 -3.90 -1.20 21.08
C SER A 10 -3.08 -1.06 19.81
N ASP A 11 -2.30 -2.09 19.47
CA ASP A 11 -1.38 -2.07 18.32
C ASP A 11 -2.06 -1.72 16.99
N GLU A 12 -3.32 -2.14 16.80
CA GLU A 12 -4.07 -1.92 15.56
C GLU A 12 -5.15 -0.83 15.67
N LYS A 13 -5.37 -0.26 16.86
CA LYS A 13 -6.51 0.64 17.10
C LYS A 13 -6.27 1.63 18.22
N ILE A 14 -6.61 2.90 17.96
CA ILE A 14 -6.63 3.94 18.97
C ILE A 14 -7.98 4.68 18.97
N ARG A 15 -8.47 5.02 20.16
CA ARG A 15 -9.73 5.76 20.34
C ARG A 15 -9.47 7.02 21.16
N ILE A 16 -9.63 8.17 20.52
CA ILE A 16 -9.33 9.49 21.10
C ILE A 16 -10.59 10.33 21.16
N LEU A 17 -10.84 10.96 22.32
CA LEU A 17 -11.86 11.99 22.50
C LEU A 17 -11.20 13.36 22.40
N LEU A 18 -11.62 14.14 21.41
CA LEU A 18 -11.20 15.53 21.20
C LEU A 18 -12.30 16.47 21.71
N THR A 19 -11.98 17.33 22.68
CA THR A 19 -12.88 18.37 23.20
C THR A 19 -12.28 19.76 22.98
N ASP A 20 -13.11 20.80 23.09
CA ASP A 20 -12.73 22.20 22.86
C ASP A 20 -12.16 22.44 21.44
N THR A 21 -12.75 21.79 20.44
CA THR A 21 -12.38 21.91 19.02
C THR A 21 -13.60 21.96 18.11
N ASP A 22 -13.41 22.37 16.86
CA ASP A 22 -14.46 22.43 15.85
C ASP A 22 -14.60 21.13 15.06
N ARG A 23 -15.82 20.85 14.57
CA ARG A 23 -16.10 19.66 13.76
C ARG A 23 -15.33 19.65 12.44
N ALA A 24 -15.12 20.81 11.82
CA ALA A 24 -14.35 20.90 10.58
C ALA A 24 -12.90 20.48 10.80
N PHE A 25 -12.30 20.87 11.92
CA PHE A 25 -10.93 20.50 12.29
C PHE A 25 -10.78 19.00 12.55
N VAL A 26 -11.72 18.39 13.27
CA VAL A 26 -11.69 16.93 13.48
C VAL A 26 -11.87 16.18 12.16
N ASN A 27 -12.75 16.66 11.28
CA ASN A 27 -12.96 16.05 9.97
C ASN A 27 -11.75 16.21 9.04
N SER A 28 -11.01 17.33 9.13
CA SER A 28 -9.78 17.47 8.35
C SER A 28 -8.72 16.46 8.80
N ILE A 29 -8.53 16.26 10.12
CA ILE A 29 -7.62 15.22 10.63
C ILE A 29 -8.04 13.84 10.13
N ARG A 30 -9.33 13.49 10.22
CA ARG A 30 -9.85 12.21 9.74
C ARG A 30 -9.56 12.00 8.25
N ARG A 31 -9.74 13.05 7.43
CA ARG A 31 -9.47 12.98 5.97
C ARG A 31 -7.99 12.77 5.70
N SER A 32 -7.12 13.50 6.38
CA SER A 32 -5.67 13.36 6.19
C SER A 32 -5.16 12.00 6.62
N LEU A 33 -5.68 11.42 7.70
CA LEU A 33 -5.32 10.05 8.10
C LEU A 33 -5.71 9.00 7.03
N ILE A 34 -6.84 9.18 6.34
CA ILE A 34 -7.33 8.23 5.32
C ILE A 34 -6.58 8.39 3.99
N SER A 35 -6.28 9.63 3.60
CA SER A 35 -5.84 9.96 2.24
C SER A 35 -4.36 10.32 2.14
N ASP A 36 -3.84 11.06 3.12
CA ASP A 36 -2.55 11.75 2.99
C ASP A 36 -1.42 11.01 3.72
N THR A 37 -1.72 9.89 4.39
CA THR A 37 -0.72 9.05 5.05
C THR A 37 -0.05 8.16 4.00
N PRO A 38 1.24 8.37 3.66
CA PRO A 38 1.92 7.58 2.65
C PRO A 38 2.08 6.13 3.13
N LYS A 39 1.97 5.18 2.21
CA LYS A 39 2.18 3.74 2.46
C LYS A 39 2.79 3.10 1.22
N MET A 40 3.57 2.05 1.43
CA MET A 40 4.15 1.24 0.37
C MET A 40 3.10 0.25 -0.15
N ALA A 41 3.04 0.13 -1.47
CA ALA A 41 2.21 -0.83 -2.19
C ALA A 41 2.96 -1.30 -3.45
N ILE A 42 2.54 -2.45 -3.99
CA ILE A 42 3.07 -2.96 -5.26
C ILE A 42 2.41 -2.16 -6.40
N ASP A 43 3.24 -1.45 -7.17
CA ASP A 43 2.79 -0.61 -8.28
C ASP A 43 2.95 -1.30 -9.64
N THR A 44 4.07 -2.00 -9.85
CA THR A 44 4.37 -2.70 -11.12
C THR A 44 4.70 -4.18 -10.85
N VAL A 45 4.12 -5.07 -11.65
CA VAL A 45 4.37 -6.52 -11.63
C VAL A 45 4.77 -6.97 -13.02
N ARG A 46 5.88 -7.69 -13.14
CA ARG A 46 6.32 -8.32 -14.38
C ARG A 46 6.02 -9.81 -14.33
N PHE A 47 5.20 -10.28 -15.27
CA PHE A 47 4.90 -11.69 -15.45
C PHE A 47 5.88 -12.28 -16.47
N GLU A 48 6.57 -13.35 -16.09
CA GLU A 48 7.49 -14.08 -16.96
C GLU A 48 6.88 -15.44 -17.27
N MET A 49 6.39 -15.62 -18.50
CA MET A 49 5.83 -16.88 -18.96
C MET A 49 6.95 -17.78 -19.48
N ALA A 50 6.96 -19.03 -19.03
CA ALA A 50 7.87 -20.06 -19.51
C ALA A 50 7.12 -21.11 -20.33
N THR A 51 7.72 -21.50 -21.44
CA THR A 51 7.34 -22.67 -22.24
C THR A 51 8.20 -23.86 -21.84
N ILE A 52 7.59 -25.00 -21.55
CA ILE A 52 8.28 -26.27 -21.32
C ILE A 52 7.87 -27.28 -22.40
N GLU A 53 8.83 -28.00 -22.96
CA GLU A 53 8.56 -29.13 -23.87
C GLU A 53 8.51 -30.43 -23.06
N MET A 54 7.39 -31.13 -23.14
CA MET A 54 7.23 -32.44 -22.50
C MET A 54 6.38 -33.33 -23.41
N ASP A 55 6.85 -34.54 -23.68
CA ASP A 55 6.17 -35.54 -24.52
C ASP A 55 5.81 -35.05 -25.94
N ASP A 56 6.76 -34.38 -26.62
CA ASP A 56 6.59 -33.76 -27.95
C ASP A 56 5.49 -32.68 -28.03
N GLU A 57 4.99 -32.20 -26.88
CA GLU A 57 4.05 -31.10 -26.76
C GLU A 57 4.68 -29.88 -26.08
N VAL A 58 4.38 -28.68 -26.60
CA VAL A 58 4.79 -27.41 -26.00
C VAL A 58 3.72 -26.97 -25.00
N TRP A 59 4.09 -26.92 -23.73
CA TRP A 59 3.24 -26.44 -22.65
C TRP A 59 3.62 -25.00 -22.27
N GLU A 60 2.65 -24.09 -22.29
CA GLU A 60 2.80 -22.77 -21.68
C GLU A 60 2.35 -22.79 -20.23
N THR A 61 3.09 -22.10 -19.36
CA THR A 61 2.67 -21.87 -17.98
C THR A 61 1.51 -20.87 -17.99
N ASN A 62 0.27 -21.38 -18.06
CA ASN A 62 -0.93 -20.56 -17.97
C ASN A 62 -1.63 -20.73 -16.61
N GLY A 63 -2.12 -19.61 -16.08
CA GLY A 63 -2.89 -19.58 -14.84
C GLY A 63 -4.40 -19.53 -15.13
N PRO A 64 -5.26 -20.02 -14.22
CA PRO A 64 -6.71 -19.84 -14.33
C PRO A 64 -7.17 -18.40 -14.06
N LEU A 65 -6.29 -17.57 -13.50
CA LEU A 65 -6.55 -16.17 -13.21
C LEU A 65 -5.79 -15.29 -14.22
N PRO A 66 -6.46 -14.32 -14.86
CA PRO A 66 -5.79 -13.32 -15.67
C PRO A 66 -4.77 -12.52 -14.85
N ASP A 67 -3.67 -12.12 -15.50
CA ASP A 67 -2.56 -11.40 -14.88
C ASP A 67 -3.01 -10.10 -14.21
N GLU A 68 -3.99 -9.39 -14.77
CA GLU A 68 -4.53 -8.15 -14.20
C GLU A 68 -5.25 -8.40 -12.86
N MET A 69 -5.92 -9.55 -12.73
CA MET A 69 -6.56 -9.95 -11.48
C MET A 69 -5.54 -10.31 -10.42
N ILE A 70 -4.42 -10.93 -10.81
CA ILE A 70 -3.32 -11.24 -9.90
C ILE A 70 -2.63 -9.94 -9.46
N ALA A 71 -2.29 -9.05 -10.40
CA ALA A 71 -1.66 -7.77 -10.14
C ALA A 71 -2.51 -6.88 -9.21
N GLN A 72 -3.83 -6.79 -9.44
CA GLN A 72 -4.74 -6.05 -8.58
C GLN A 72 -4.75 -6.57 -7.14
N ARG A 73 -4.69 -7.89 -6.95
CA ARG A 73 -4.63 -8.50 -5.63
C ARG A 73 -3.30 -8.23 -4.93
N LEU A 74 -2.20 -8.28 -5.68
CA LEU A 74 -0.86 -7.94 -5.19
C LEU A 74 -0.79 -6.48 -4.73
N ALA A 75 -1.39 -5.56 -5.48
CA ALA A 75 -1.44 -4.13 -5.13
C ALA A 75 -2.18 -3.85 -3.80
N MET A 76 -3.09 -4.74 -3.38
CA MET A 76 -3.85 -4.62 -2.13
C MET A 76 -3.18 -5.27 -0.93
N LEU A 77 -2.01 -5.90 -1.09
CA LEU A 77 -1.26 -6.49 0.00
C LEU A 77 -0.69 -5.38 0.91
N PRO A 78 -0.99 -5.35 2.22
CA PRO A 78 -0.44 -4.35 3.12
C PRO A 78 1.04 -4.62 3.39
N ILE A 79 1.93 -3.75 2.91
CA ILE A 79 3.38 -3.86 3.13
C ILE A 79 3.79 -2.96 4.30
N PRO A 80 4.52 -3.50 5.30
CA PRO A 80 5.10 -2.70 6.37
C PRO A 80 6.00 -1.59 5.79
N THR A 81 5.59 -0.33 5.98
CA THR A 81 6.25 0.82 5.37
C THR A 81 7.19 1.46 6.39
N ARG A 82 8.49 1.53 6.07
CA ARG A 82 9.50 2.19 6.91
C ARG A 82 9.95 3.49 6.24
N HIS A 83 9.36 4.61 6.64
CA HIS A 83 9.57 5.90 5.98
C HIS A 83 11.03 6.38 5.97
N ASP A 84 11.86 5.92 6.89
CA ASP A 84 13.26 6.33 6.99
C ASP A 84 14.18 5.61 6.01
N GLU A 85 13.73 4.49 5.43
CA GLU A 85 14.55 3.62 4.57
C GLU A 85 14.27 3.81 3.08
N PHE A 86 13.18 4.49 2.73
CA PHE A 86 12.72 4.63 1.34
C PHE A 86 12.49 6.10 0.98
N TYR A 87 12.79 6.42 -0.27
CA TYR A 87 12.42 7.69 -0.89
C TYR A 87 11.13 7.51 -1.70
N PHE A 88 10.40 8.60 -1.93
CA PHE A 88 9.36 8.59 -2.95
C PHE A 88 10.00 8.44 -4.33
N GLN A 89 9.25 7.91 -5.31
CA GLN A 89 9.77 7.64 -6.66
C GLN A 89 10.37 8.89 -7.32
N ASP A 90 9.74 10.05 -7.11
CA ASP A 90 10.16 11.36 -7.63
C ASP A 90 11.40 11.95 -6.93
N SER A 91 11.71 11.47 -5.72
CA SER A 91 12.81 11.96 -4.90
C SER A 91 13.95 10.94 -4.75
N CYS A 92 13.83 9.74 -5.33
CA CYS A 92 14.88 8.74 -5.21
C CYS A 92 16.14 9.17 -5.99
N PRO A 93 17.31 9.29 -5.33
CA PRO A 93 18.55 9.71 -5.98
C PRO A 93 19.07 8.76 -7.06
N ASN A 94 18.70 7.47 -7.00
CA ASN A 94 19.29 6.40 -7.80
C ASN A 94 18.27 5.41 -8.39
N CYS A 95 16.97 5.64 -8.19
CA CYS A 95 15.90 4.72 -8.61
C CYS A 95 15.09 5.22 -9.81
N SER A 96 15.25 6.48 -10.21
CA SER A 96 14.46 7.08 -11.31
C SER A 96 14.71 6.43 -12.68
N GLU A 97 15.80 5.67 -12.83
CA GLU A 97 16.19 5.00 -14.07
C GLU A 97 15.99 3.47 -14.02
N LEU A 98 15.49 2.90 -12.92
CA LEU A 98 15.21 1.47 -12.77
C LEU A 98 13.75 1.17 -13.16
N VAL A 99 13.44 1.29 -14.44
CA VAL A 99 12.19 0.78 -15.06
C VAL A 99 12.55 -0.16 -16.20
#